data_AF-A0A8S3WK37-F1
#
_entry.id   AF-A0A8S3WK37-F1
#
_cell.length_a   1.000
_cell.length_b   1.000
_cell.length_c   1.000
_cell.angle_alpha   90.00
_cell.angle_beta   90.00
_cell.angle_gamma   90.00
#
_symmetry.space_group_name_H-M   'P 1'
#
loop_
_entity.id
_entity.type
_entity.pdbx_description
1 polymer ?
#
loop_
_entity_poly.entity_id
_entity_poly.type
_entity_poly.pdbx_seq_one_letter_code
_entity_poly.pdbx_strand_id
1 'polypeptide(L)'
;MKEHLAFITTLLFQFVIGIDYDGWLNIKIQHSLNCNGEKYCTRGNISLKSIRAGTSIIEQITFNEKHIDELKELADMDGFYTIRSLVTAADSKESEFLSSVKAKAFMDNGLSDVVNAWVLPNGAVIAVSFQVNNSSQSRFPRSVNNDYKITSNFYLRHVEPAAVPDTASYIQKLEREREAREKGELKDNRSFLAKYWMYIVPIAIFVMISGSTNPEPAQSAR
;
A
#
# COMPACT_ATOMS: atom_id res chain seq x y z
N MET A 1 -17.56 7.00 34.43
CA MET A 1 -17.42 7.81 33.21
C MET A 1 -16.00 8.33 32.98
N LYS A 2 -15.23 8.70 34.01
CA LYS A 2 -13.83 9.13 33.86
C LYS A 2 -12.86 7.99 33.48
N GLU A 3 -13.08 6.78 33.99
CA GLU A 3 -12.23 5.60 33.71
C GLU A 3 -12.28 5.13 32.24
N HIS A 4 -13.44 5.19 31.59
CA HIS A 4 -13.58 4.79 30.18
C HIS A 4 -12.96 5.81 29.21
N LEU A 5 -12.93 7.08 29.59
CA LEU A 5 -12.31 8.13 28.78
C LEU A 5 -10.77 7.99 28.75
N ALA A 6 -10.18 7.56 29.88
CA ALA A 6 -8.75 7.28 29.99
C ALA A 6 -8.32 6.08 29.13
N PHE A 7 -9.14 5.03 29.05
CA PHE A 7 -8.84 3.87 28.21
C PHE A 7 -8.84 4.22 26.71
N ILE A 8 -9.75 5.11 26.29
CA ILE A 8 -9.86 5.55 24.89
C ILE A 8 -8.70 6.48 24.51
N THR A 9 -8.24 7.36 25.42
CA THR A 9 -7.06 8.20 25.17
C THR A 9 -5.75 7.41 25.18
N THR A 10 -5.67 6.31 25.95
CA THR A 10 -4.51 5.40 25.92
C THR A 10 -4.48 4.55 24.64
N LEU A 11 -5.65 4.18 24.10
CA LEU A 11 -5.77 3.45 22.83
C LEU A 11 -5.44 4.32 21.60
N LEU A 12 -5.74 5.62 21.66
CA LEU A 12 -5.44 6.58 20.59
C LEU A 12 -3.95 6.96 20.51
N PHE A 13 -3.15 6.67 21.54
CA PHE A 13 -1.71 6.97 21.53
C PHE A 13 -0.84 5.91 20.81
N GLN A 14 -1.41 4.78 20.41
CA GLN A 14 -0.67 3.74 19.68
C GLN A 14 -0.60 3.96 18.16
N PHE A 15 -1.25 5.00 17.64
CA PHE A 15 -1.22 5.36 16.21
C PHE A 15 -0.45 6.66 15.93
N VAL A 16 0.65 6.87 16.65
CA VAL A 16 1.70 7.80 16.22
C VAL A 16 2.97 7.00 16.00
N ILE A 17 3.13 6.42 14.80
CA ILE A 17 4.46 6.06 14.30
C ILE A 17 4.61 6.72 12.93
N GLY A 18 4.81 8.04 12.99
CA GLY A 18 5.43 8.82 11.93
C GLY A 18 6.85 9.21 12.32
N ILE A 19 7.54 8.36 13.10
CA ILE A 19 8.97 8.51 13.30
C ILE A 19 9.61 7.70 12.18
N ASP A 20 10.15 8.39 11.19
CA ASP A 20 11.03 7.79 10.19
C ASP A 20 12.17 7.10 10.94
N TYR A 21 12.19 5.76 10.94
CA TYR A 21 13.26 5.02 11.59
C TYR A 21 14.60 5.34 10.90
N ASP A 22 15.55 5.84 11.68
CA ASP A 22 16.88 6.22 11.20
C ASP A 22 17.95 5.38 11.91
N GLY A 23 18.10 4.14 11.45
CA GLY A 23 19.12 3.20 11.91
C GLY A 23 20.10 2.81 10.81
N TRP A 24 21.22 2.22 11.21
CA TRP A 24 22.17 1.60 10.29
C TRP A 24 21.70 0.20 9.90
N LEU A 25 22.11 -0.25 8.71
CA LEU A 25 21.77 -1.56 8.17
C LEU A 25 22.99 -2.19 7.51
N ASN A 26 23.29 -3.43 7.84
CA ASN A 26 24.35 -4.20 7.21
C ASN A 26 23.79 -5.52 6.66
N ILE A 27 24.08 -5.81 5.39
CA ILE A 27 23.63 -7.01 4.70
C ILE A 27 24.86 -7.74 4.18
N LYS A 28 25.28 -8.78 4.90
CA LYS A 28 26.36 -9.66 4.46
C LYS A 28 25.79 -10.66 3.45
N ILE A 29 26.36 -10.66 2.25
CA ILE A 29 25.96 -11.56 1.17
C ILE A 29 26.92 -12.74 1.13
N GLN A 30 26.36 -13.93 1.24
CA GLN A 30 27.03 -15.20 1.05
C GLN A 30 26.48 -15.89 -0.20
N HIS A 31 27.26 -16.78 -0.80
CA HIS A 31 26.89 -17.55 -1.97
C HIS A 31 27.36 -18.99 -1.86
N SER A 32 26.92 -19.82 -2.80
CA SER A 32 27.11 -21.28 -2.78
C SER A 32 28.21 -21.81 -3.71
N LEU A 33 28.97 -20.93 -4.38
CA LEU A 33 29.99 -21.31 -5.37
C LEU A 33 31.38 -21.38 -4.73
N ASN A 34 32.12 -22.46 -4.99
CA ASN A 34 33.53 -22.66 -4.63
C ASN A 34 33.81 -22.38 -3.13
N CYS A 35 32.95 -22.93 -2.27
CA CYS A 35 32.99 -22.73 -0.82
C CYS A 35 33.81 -23.78 -0.03
N ASN A 36 34.70 -24.54 -0.70
CA ASN A 36 35.65 -25.48 -0.07
C ASN A 36 35.03 -26.43 0.99
N GLY A 37 33.79 -26.88 0.79
CA GLY A 37 33.09 -27.80 1.70
C GLY A 37 32.07 -27.14 2.64
N GLU A 38 32.04 -25.81 2.73
CA GLU A 38 30.94 -25.09 3.37
C GLU A 38 29.75 -24.92 2.41
N LYS A 39 28.53 -24.84 2.95
CA LYS A 39 27.33 -24.61 2.13
C LYS A 39 27.28 -23.19 1.54
N TYR A 40 27.78 -22.21 2.29
CA TYR A 40 27.76 -20.81 1.90
C TYR A 40 29.04 -20.09 2.35
N CYS A 41 29.68 -19.36 1.45
CA CYS A 41 30.89 -18.57 1.69
C CYS A 41 30.66 -17.10 1.33
N THR A 42 31.59 -16.21 1.70
CA THR A 42 31.39 -14.75 1.60
C THR A 42 31.51 -14.27 0.15
N ARG A 43 30.49 -13.53 -0.34
CA ARG A 43 30.48 -12.90 -1.68
C ARG A 43 30.61 -11.37 -1.62
N GLY A 44 30.10 -10.74 -0.57
CA GLY A 44 30.20 -9.30 -0.41
C GLY A 44 29.45 -8.78 0.81
N ASN A 45 29.50 -7.47 0.99
CA ASN A 45 28.82 -6.77 2.07
C ASN A 45 28.15 -5.49 1.56
N ILE A 46 26.93 -5.21 2.01
CA ILE A 46 26.21 -3.98 1.70
C ILE A 46 25.94 -3.27 3.03
N SER A 47 26.53 -2.09 3.21
CA SER A 47 26.36 -1.30 4.42
C SER A 47 25.66 0.03 4.14
N LEU A 48 24.68 0.36 4.96
CA LEU A 48 23.98 1.63 4.96
C LEU A 48 24.21 2.30 6.31
N LYS A 49 24.72 3.53 6.28
CA LYS A 49 24.89 4.34 7.49
C LYS A 49 23.55 4.80 8.06
N SER A 50 22.57 5.01 7.19
CA SER A 50 21.23 5.46 7.52
C SER A 50 20.25 4.85 6.51
N ILE A 51 19.28 4.09 7.01
CA ILE A 51 18.14 3.56 6.24
C ILE A 51 17.38 4.72 5.60
N ARG A 52 17.20 5.83 6.33
CA ARG A 52 16.51 7.02 5.85
C ARG A 52 17.24 7.71 4.69
N ALA A 53 18.57 7.81 4.76
CA ALA A 53 19.37 8.40 3.70
C ALA A 53 19.42 7.52 2.44
N GLY A 54 19.22 6.20 2.59
CA GLY A 54 19.20 5.25 1.48
C GLY A 54 20.55 5.07 0.74
N THR A 55 21.63 5.70 1.21
CA THR A 55 22.95 5.58 0.58
C THR A 55 23.66 4.31 1.06
N SER A 56 24.00 3.44 0.12
CA SER A 56 24.64 2.15 0.37
C SER A 56 26.08 2.12 -0.13
N ILE A 57 26.97 1.50 0.64
CA ILE A 57 28.33 1.14 0.24
C ILE A 57 28.34 -0.37 -0.02
N ILE A 58 28.73 -0.75 -1.24
CA ILE A 58 28.74 -2.14 -1.70
C ILE A 58 30.20 -2.59 -1.85
N GLU A 59 30.57 -3.64 -1.13
CA GLU A 59 31.88 -4.30 -1.22
C GLU A 59 31.68 -5.72 -1.73
N GLN A 60 32.45 -6.12 -2.73
CA GLN A 60 32.30 -7.42 -3.38
C GLN A 60 33.64 -8.07 -3.64
N ILE A 61 33.67 -9.40 -3.63
CA ILE A 61 34.81 -10.16 -4.12
C ILE A 61 34.81 -10.19 -5.66
N THR A 62 35.97 -10.46 -6.23
CA THR A 62 36.10 -10.91 -7.62
C THR A 62 35.91 -12.43 -7.69
N PHE A 63 35.32 -12.90 -8.77
CA PHE A 63 35.26 -14.34 -9.05
C PHE A 63 36.52 -14.78 -9.78
N ASN A 64 37.00 -15.97 -9.43
CA ASN A 64 38.08 -16.66 -10.13
C ASN A 64 37.50 -17.62 -11.19
N GLU A 65 38.37 -18.27 -11.96
CA GLU A 65 37.97 -19.27 -12.96
C GLU A 65 37.14 -20.42 -12.37
N LYS A 66 37.48 -20.93 -11.18
CA LYS A 66 36.71 -22.01 -10.52
C LYS A 66 35.26 -21.62 -10.25
N HIS A 67 35.01 -20.38 -9.80
CA HIS A 67 33.64 -19.89 -9.61
C HIS A 67 32.86 -19.87 -10.94
N ILE A 68 33.53 -19.52 -12.04
CA ILE A 68 32.91 -19.48 -13.37
C ILE A 68 32.63 -20.88 -13.88
N ASP A 69 33.56 -21.82 -13.69
CA ASP A 69 33.38 -23.21 -14.10
C ASP A 69 32.21 -23.86 -13.37
N GLU A 70 32.13 -23.72 -12.03
CA GLU A 70 30.98 -24.21 -11.26
C GLU A 70 29.66 -23.52 -11.65
N LEU A 71 29.69 -22.20 -11.91
CA LEU A 71 28.51 -21.47 -12.35
C LEU A 71 28.05 -21.95 -13.74
N LYS A 72 29.00 -22.30 -14.62
CA LYS A 72 28.73 -22.84 -15.95
C LYS A 72 28.14 -24.25 -15.87
N GLU A 73 28.68 -25.12 -15.02
CA GLU A 73 28.10 -26.44 -14.75
C GLU A 73 26.65 -26.33 -14.26
N LEU A 74 26.39 -25.39 -13.33
CA LEU A 74 25.02 -25.11 -12.90
C LEU A 74 24.16 -24.57 -14.05
N ALA A 75 24.69 -23.73 -14.93
CA ALA A 75 23.95 -23.22 -16.07
C ALA A 75 23.60 -24.33 -17.09
N ASP A 76 24.52 -25.26 -17.33
CA ASP A 76 24.33 -26.39 -18.25
C ASP A 76 23.28 -27.38 -17.72
N MET A 77 23.18 -27.54 -16.39
CA MET A 77 22.15 -28.34 -15.72
C MET A 77 20.83 -27.59 -15.47
N ASP A 78 20.68 -26.36 -15.98
CA ASP A 78 19.53 -25.47 -15.69
C ASP A 78 19.29 -25.26 -14.17
N GLY A 79 20.38 -25.29 -13.41
CA GLY A 79 20.44 -25.10 -11.97
C GLY A 79 20.31 -23.64 -11.53
N PHE A 80 20.28 -23.47 -10.22
CA PHE A 80 20.11 -22.16 -9.58
C PHE A 80 21.36 -21.73 -8.85
N TYR A 81 21.77 -20.49 -9.08
CA TYR A 81 22.72 -19.81 -8.22
C TYR A 81 21.97 -19.23 -7.02
N THR A 82 22.37 -19.64 -5.82
CA THR A 82 21.70 -19.27 -4.56
C THR A 82 22.60 -18.39 -3.71
N ILE A 83 22.04 -17.28 -3.24
CA ILE A 83 22.65 -16.39 -2.27
C ILE A 83 21.92 -16.46 -0.93
N ARG A 84 22.68 -16.23 0.14
CA ARG A 84 22.22 -16.10 1.51
C ARG A 84 22.56 -14.71 2.01
N SER A 85 21.56 -13.97 2.44
CA SER A 85 21.70 -12.61 2.96
C SER A 85 21.50 -12.64 4.46
N LEU A 86 22.55 -12.28 5.20
CA LEU A 86 22.51 -12.12 6.65
C LEU A 86 22.38 -10.64 6.96
N VAL A 87 21.25 -10.27 7.53
CA VAL A 87 20.88 -8.89 7.80
C VAL A 87 21.07 -8.59 9.27
N THR A 88 21.85 -7.56 9.56
CA THR A 88 22.08 -7.02 10.90
C THR A 88 21.67 -5.54 10.89
N ALA A 89 20.74 -5.16 11.75
CA ALA A 89 20.34 -3.77 11.96
C ALA A 89 20.48 -3.42 13.45
N ALA A 90 20.38 -2.13 13.78
CA ALA A 90 20.66 -1.63 15.14
C ALA A 90 19.86 -2.34 16.24
N ASP A 91 18.56 -2.56 16.02
CA ASP A 91 17.64 -3.06 17.07
C ASP A 91 17.03 -4.43 16.75
N SER A 92 17.38 -5.02 15.59
CA SER A 92 16.82 -6.30 15.15
C SER A 92 17.83 -7.43 15.32
N LYS A 93 17.35 -8.60 15.77
CA LYS A 93 18.13 -9.84 15.70
C LYS A 93 18.55 -10.12 14.26
N GLU A 94 19.73 -10.74 14.10
CA GLU A 94 20.21 -11.20 12.80
C GLU A 94 19.15 -12.03 12.08
N SER A 95 18.79 -11.60 10.88
CA SER A 95 17.75 -12.21 10.05
C SER A 95 18.38 -12.77 8.79
N GLU A 96 17.96 -13.98 8.40
CA GLU A 96 18.49 -14.67 7.23
C GLU A 96 17.44 -14.70 6.12
N PHE A 97 17.87 -14.36 4.91
CA PHE A 97 17.07 -14.49 3.70
C PHE A 97 17.82 -15.31 2.65
N LEU A 98 17.11 -16.23 2.00
CA LEU A 98 17.63 -17.01 0.88
C LEU A 98 16.97 -16.53 -0.41
N SER A 99 17.77 -16.37 -1.45
CA SER A 99 17.28 -16.01 -2.78
C SER A 99 18.08 -16.75 -3.84
N SER A 100 17.38 -17.19 -4.88
CA SER A 100 17.96 -17.98 -5.95
C SER A 100 17.50 -17.47 -7.32
N VAL A 101 18.41 -17.50 -8.29
CA VAL A 101 18.13 -17.20 -9.70
C VAL A 101 18.74 -18.27 -10.57
N LYS A 102 18.27 -18.39 -11.81
CA LYS A 102 18.87 -19.31 -12.77
C LYS A 102 20.34 -18.95 -13.01
N ALA A 103 21.24 -19.94 -12.86
CA ALA A 103 22.67 -19.75 -13.04
C ALA A 103 22.99 -19.19 -14.44
N LYS A 104 22.33 -19.74 -15.46
CA LYS A 104 22.43 -19.27 -16.84
C LYS A 104 22.08 -17.79 -17.00
N ALA A 105 20.98 -17.33 -16.41
CA ALA A 105 20.57 -15.93 -16.50
C ALA A 105 21.61 -14.99 -15.86
N PHE A 106 22.17 -15.37 -14.71
CA PHE A 106 23.21 -14.59 -14.05
C PHE A 106 24.51 -14.51 -14.87
N MET A 107 24.91 -15.63 -15.48
CA MET A 107 26.07 -15.70 -16.36
C MET A 107 25.84 -14.89 -17.66
N ASP A 108 24.68 -15.04 -18.29
CA ASP A 108 24.31 -14.33 -19.51
C ASP A 108 24.17 -12.82 -19.29
N ASN A 109 23.93 -12.35 -18.07
CA ASN A 109 23.91 -10.93 -17.72
C ASN A 109 25.30 -10.39 -17.28
N GLY A 110 26.36 -11.17 -17.46
CA GLY A 110 27.74 -10.73 -17.22
C GLY A 110 28.06 -10.51 -15.76
N LEU A 111 27.52 -11.35 -14.88
CA LEU A 111 27.64 -11.24 -13.41
C LEU A 111 27.12 -9.90 -12.88
N SER A 112 26.13 -9.32 -13.56
CA SER A 112 25.43 -8.15 -13.08
C SER A 112 24.12 -8.53 -12.41
N ASP A 113 23.90 -8.00 -11.22
CA ASP A 113 22.70 -8.29 -10.43
C ASP A 113 22.16 -7.05 -9.70
N VAL A 114 20.96 -7.24 -9.17
CA VAL A 114 20.23 -6.26 -8.38
C VAL A 114 19.76 -6.92 -7.09
N VAL A 115 20.15 -6.35 -5.96
CA VAL A 115 19.71 -6.76 -4.63
C VAL A 115 18.71 -5.72 -4.13
N ASN A 116 17.49 -6.16 -3.79
CA ASN A 116 16.49 -5.30 -3.16
C ASN A 116 16.29 -5.73 -1.71
N ALA A 117 16.19 -4.77 -0.80
CA ALA A 117 15.78 -5.01 0.58
C ALA A 117 14.49 -4.24 0.88
N TRP A 118 13.48 -4.92 1.42
CA TRP A 118 12.22 -4.32 1.82
C TRP A 118 12.21 -4.08 3.33
N VAL A 119 11.94 -2.83 3.71
CA VAL A 119 12.00 -2.37 5.08
C VAL A 119 10.64 -1.81 5.50
N LEU A 120 10.20 -2.20 6.68
CA LEU A 120 9.00 -1.66 7.32
C LEU A 120 9.27 -0.25 7.89
N PRO A 121 8.23 0.54 8.19
CA PRO A 121 8.39 1.86 8.81
C PRO A 121 9.19 1.86 10.13
N ASN A 122 9.23 0.73 10.85
CA ASN A 122 10.01 0.55 12.07
C ASN A 122 11.49 0.16 11.84
N GLY A 123 11.95 0.11 10.58
CA GLY A 123 13.33 -0.26 10.26
C GLY A 123 13.60 -1.75 10.09
N ALA A 124 12.63 -2.61 10.38
CA ALA A 124 12.81 -4.06 10.24
C ALA A 124 12.82 -4.47 8.76
N VAL A 125 13.83 -5.25 8.36
CA VAL A 125 13.90 -5.83 7.02
C VAL A 125 13.03 -7.08 6.97
N ILE A 126 12.08 -7.12 6.04
CA ILE A 126 11.14 -8.24 5.89
C ILE A 126 11.46 -9.17 4.72
N ALA A 127 12.24 -8.68 3.76
CA ALA A 127 12.66 -9.45 2.60
C ALA A 127 13.94 -8.89 2.02
N VAL A 128 14.75 -9.78 1.47
CA VAL A 128 15.86 -9.45 0.58
C VAL A 128 15.70 -10.32 -0.67
N SER A 129 15.70 -9.71 -1.85
CA SER A 129 15.60 -10.44 -3.12
C SER A 129 16.87 -10.28 -3.92
N PHE A 130 17.25 -11.38 -4.56
CA PHE A 130 18.24 -11.40 -5.62
C PHE A 130 17.56 -11.42 -6.98
N GLN A 131 17.94 -10.49 -7.85
CA GLN A 131 17.39 -10.40 -9.20
C GLN A 131 18.51 -10.18 -10.21
N VAL A 132 18.29 -10.67 -11.42
CA VAL A 132 19.17 -10.44 -12.57
C VAL A 132 18.37 -9.69 -13.62
N ASN A 133 18.95 -8.65 -14.19
CA ASN A 133 18.27 -7.91 -15.25
C ASN A 133 18.19 -8.80 -16.50
N ASN A 134 17.00 -8.88 -17.08
CA ASN A 134 16.80 -9.57 -18.35
C ASN A 134 17.33 -8.67 -19.47
N SER A 135 18.61 -8.83 -19.81
CA SER A 135 19.20 -8.21 -20.98
C SER A 135 18.82 -9.03 -22.21
N SER A 136 18.25 -8.38 -23.23
CA SER A 136 17.98 -8.99 -24.54
C SER A 136 19.25 -9.43 -25.27
N GLN A 137 20.41 -8.96 -24.83
CA GLN A 137 21.72 -9.37 -25.34
C GLN A 137 22.49 -10.11 -24.24
N SER A 138 22.91 -11.35 -24.53
CA SER A 138 23.80 -12.11 -23.66
C SER A 138 25.16 -11.40 -23.59
N ARG A 139 25.52 -10.94 -22.40
CA ARG A 139 26.82 -10.40 -22.07
C ARG A 139 27.56 -11.43 -21.24
N PHE A 140 28.32 -12.30 -21.90
CA PHE A 140 29.17 -13.25 -21.16
C PHE A 140 30.19 -12.51 -20.27
N PRO A 141 30.52 -13.08 -19.11
CA PRO A 141 31.48 -12.47 -18.21
C PRO A 141 32.85 -12.41 -18.87
N ARG A 142 33.47 -11.23 -18.84
CA ARG A 142 34.83 -11.02 -19.35
C ARG A 142 35.80 -11.07 -18.18
N SER A 143 36.87 -11.83 -18.31
CA SER A 143 37.97 -11.82 -17.36
C SER A 143 38.91 -10.65 -17.65
N VAL A 144 39.48 -10.09 -16.59
CA VAL A 144 40.63 -9.20 -16.63
C VAL A 144 41.65 -9.80 -15.67
N ASN A 145 42.81 -10.24 -16.17
CA ASN A 145 43.83 -10.93 -15.37
C ASN A 145 43.29 -12.14 -14.58
N ASN A 146 42.47 -12.98 -15.22
CA ASN A 146 41.78 -14.14 -14.61
C ASN A 146 40.77 -13.83 -13.49
N ASP A 147 40.49 -12.55 -13.25
CA ASP A 147 39.44 -12.12 -12.34
C ASP A 147 38.20 -11.68 -13.10
N TYR A 148 37.05 -12.10 -12.61
CA TYR A 148 35.73 -11.77 -13.12
C TYR A 148 35.06 -10.81 -12.14
N LYS A 149 34.88 -9.57 -12.60
CA LYS A 149 34.25 -8.52 -11.78
C LYS A 149 32.74 -8.72 -11.72
N ILE A 150 32.22 -8.72 -10.51
CA ILE A 150 30.78 -8.74 -10.24
C ILE A 150 30.27 -7.30 -10.16
N THR A 151 29.09 -7.04 -10.72
CA THR A 151 28.48 -5.70 -10.71
C THR A 151 27.11 -5.77 -10.05
N SER A 152 27.05 -5.43 -8.76
CA SER A 152 25.80 -5.43 -7.99
C SER A 152 25.27 -4.04 -7.76
N ASN A 153 23.97 -3.87 -8.00
CA ASN A 153 23.24 -2.67 -7.63
C ASN A 153 22.33 -2.99 -6.44
N PHE A 154 22.20 -2.04 -5.52
CA PHE A 154 21.36 -2.19 -4.35
C PHE A 154 20.26 -1.14 -4.32
N TYR A 155 19.04 -1.58 -4.00
CA TYR A 155 17.90 -0.68 -3.77
C TYR A 155 17.23 -0.99 -2.45
N LEU A 156 17.13 0.03 -1.61
CA LEU A 156 16.31 0.00 -0.42
C LEU A 156 14.87 0.37 -0.80
N ARG A 157 13.91 -0.48 -0.42
CA ARG A 157 12.48 -0.29 -0.68
C ARG A 157 11.75 -0.16 0.66
N HIS A 158 10.99 0.91 0.81
CA HIS A 158 10.11 1.07 1.96
C HIS A 158 8.74 0.48 1.63
N VAL A 159 8.19 -0.30 2.56
CA VAL A 159 6.83 -0.81 2.43
C VAL A 159 5.86 0.33 2.66
N GLU A 160 5.09 0.68 1.64
CA GLU A 160 4.07 1.72 1.74
C GLU A 160 2.85 1.20 2.51
N PRO A 161 2.27 2.03 3.40
CA PRO A 161 1.01 1.68 4.06
C PRO A 161 -0.12 1.58 3.02
N ALA A 162 -1.10 0.73 3.30
CA ALA A 162 -2.25 0.57 2.43
C ALA A 162 -3.03 1.90 2.27
N ALA A 163 -3.65 2.08 1.10
CA ALA A 163 -4.51 3.22 0.84
C ALA A 163 -5.67 3.24 1.84
N VAL A 164 -5.84 4.37 2.54
CA VAL A 164 -6.96 4.58 3.45
C VAL A 164 -8.22 4.78 2.61
N PRO A 165 -9.36 4.12 2.92
CA PRO A 165 -10.59 4.28 2.14
C PRO A 165 -11.11 5.71 2.20
N ASP A 166 -11.66 6.20 1.08
CA ASP A 166 -12.32 7.52 0.99
C ASP A 166 -13.67 7.50 1.71
N THR A 167 -13.62 7.58 3.03
CA THR A 167 -14.79 7.71 3.89
C THR A 167 -15.36 9.13 3.86
N ALA A 168 -14.55 10.14 3.51
CA ALA A 168 -14.99 11.53 3.45
C ALA A 168 -16.05 11.75 2.38
N SER A 169 -15.82 11.26 1.16
CA SER A 169 -16.81 11.36 0.06
C SER A 169 -18.07 10.55 0.36
N TYR A 170 -17.93 9.39 1.00
CA TYR A 170 -19.07 8.58 1.41
C TYR A 170 -19.92 9.30 2.48
N ILE A 171 -19.29 9.91 3.48
CA ILE A 171 -19.96 10.70 4.51
C ILE A 171 -20.68 11.90 3.87
N GLN A 172 -20.00 12.65 3.01
CA GLN A 172 -20.63 13.79 2.30
C GLN A 172 -21.81 13.35 1.43
N LYS A 173 -21.75 12.16 0.81
CA LYS A 173 -22.88 11.60 0.07
C LYS A 173 -24.04 11.31 1.01
N LEU A 174 -23.78 10.68 2.15
CA LEU A 174 -24.80 10.39 3.17
C LEU A 174 -25.41 11.67 3.74
N GLU A 175 -24.60 12.70 4.02
CA GLU A 175 -25.07 14.01 4.49
C GLU A 175 -25.95 14.69 3.45
N ARG A 176 -25.55 14.68 2.17
CA ARG A 176 -26.35 15.23 1.08
C ARG A 176 -27.67 14.48 0.88
N GLU A 177 -27.66 13.16 0.96
CA GLU A 177 -28.88 12.35 0.90
C GLU A 177 -29.79 12.61 2.11
N ARG A 178 -29.21 12.76 3.29
CA ARG A 178 -29.92 13.13 4.51
C ARG A 178 -30.56 14.50 4.38
N GLU A 179 -29.80 15.50 3.93
CA GLU A 179 -30.32 16.84 3.66
C GLU A 179 -31.44 16.81 2.61
N ALA A 180 -31.32 16.02 1.55
CA ALA A 180 -32.35 15.90 0.53
C ALA A 180 -33.63 15.22 1.06
N ARG A 181 -33.51 14.26 1.99
CA ARG A 181 -34.64 13.65 2.69
C ARG A 181 -35.28 14.59 3.71
N GLU A 182 -34.47 15.34 4.45
CA GLU A 182 -34.95 16.32 5.44
C GLU A 182 -35.61 17.54 4.76
N LYS A 183 -35.10 17.97 3.60
CA LYS A 183 -35.72 18.98 2.73
C LYS A 183 -36.88 18.41 1.89
N GLY A 184 -37.53 17.34 2.38
CA GLY A 184 -38.49 16.50 1.68
C GLY A 184 -39.49 17.25 0.79
N GLU A 185 -39.84 16.57 -0.31
CA GLU A 185 -40.90 16.85 -1.30
C GLU A 185 -41.57 18.23 -1.12
N LEU A 186 -41.14 19.23 -1.89
CA LEU A 186 -41.83 20.51 -2.07
C LEU A 186 -43.19 20.30 -2.79
N LYS A 187 -44.05 19.42 -2.27
CA LYS A 187 -45.47 19.43 -2.56
C LYS A 187 -46.02 20.71 -1.95
N ASP A 188 -45.99 21.78 -2.75
CA ASP A 188 -46.78 23.00 -2.61
C ASP A 188 -47.47 23.14 -1.25
N ASN A 189 -46.74 23.70 -0.25
CA ASN A 189 -47.21 23.87 1.13
C ASN A 189 -48.36 24.90 1.26
N ARG A 190 -48.99 25.31 0.15
CA ARG A 190 -50.18 26.16 0.17
C ARG A 190 -51.34 25.34 0.71
N SER A 191 -51.96 25.82 1.79
CA SER A 191 -53.17 25.23 2.37
C SER A 191 -54.20 24.93 1.27
N PHE A 192 -54.89 23.80 1.36
CA PHE A 192 -55.94 23.38 0.41
C PHE A 192 -56.91 24.53 0.10
N LEU A 193 -57.31 25.30 1.12
CA LEU A 193 -58.15 26.50 0.95
C LEU A 193 -57.50 27.56 0.04
N ALA A 194 -56.21 27.83 0.19
CA ALA A 194 -55.49 28.79 -0.66
C ALA A 194 -55.35 28.33 -2.11
N LYS A 195 -55.44 27.03 -2.37
CA LYS A 195 -55.41 26.47 -3.72
C LYS A 195 -56.78 26.46 -4.40
N TYR A 196 -57.85 26.27 -3.61
CA TYR A 196 -59.19 26.05 -4.13
C TYR A 196 -60.20 27.16 -3.77
N TRP A 197 -59.78 28.27 -3.17
CA TRP A 197 -60.67 29.37 -2.76
C TRP A 197 -61.56 29.88 -3.91
N MET A 198 -61.01 29.96 -5.13
CA MET A 198 -61.74 30.40 -6.32
C MET A 198 -62.92 29.47 -6.66
N TYR A 199 -62.87 28.19 -6.28
CA TYR A 199 -63.95 27.23 -6.50
C TYR A 199 -64.88 27.13 -5.29
N ILE A 200 -64.35 27.27 -4.08
CA ILE A 200 -65.14 27.20 -2.84
C ILE A 200 -66.10 28.40 -2.72
N VAL A 201 -65.63 29.61 -3.06
CA VAL A 201 -66.44 30.84 -2.93
C VAL A 201 -67.70 30.82 -3.81
N PRO A 202 -67.63 30.51 -5.13
CA PRO A 202 -68.83 30.44 -5.98
C PRO A 202 -69.83 29.38 -5.52
N ILE A 203 -69.37 28.20 -5.08
CA ILE A 203 -70.25 27.11 -4.61
C ILE A 203 -70.97 27.53 -3.33
N ALA A 204 -70.26 28.14 -2.37
CA ALA A 204 -70.86 28.61 -1.13
C ALA A 204 -71.93 29.69 -1.35
N ILE A 205 -71.68 30.61 -2.29
CA ILE A 205 -72.67 31.63 -2.70
C ILE A 205 -73.91 30.97 -3.33
N PHE A 206 -73.70 29.99 -4.21
CA PHE A 206 -74.79 29.28 -4.87
C PHE A 206 -75.68 28.53 -3.87
N VAL A 207 -75.07 27.90 -2.87
CA VAL A 207 -75.78 27.20 -1.78
C VAL A 207 -76.54 28.19 -0.89
N MET A 208 -75.97 29.36 -0.56
CA MET A 208 -76.69 30.37 0.23
C MET A 208 -77.91 30.93 -0.50
N ILE A 209 -77.80 31.23 -1.79
CA ILE A 209 -78.95 31.74 -2.58
C ILE A 209 -80.03 30.66 -2.71
N SER A 210 -79.62 29.40 -2.90
CA SER A 210 -80.56 28.26 -2.98
C SER A 210 -81.18 27.88 -1.64
N GLY A 211 -80.48 28.13 -0.52
CA GLY A 211 -80.98 27.83 0.84
C GLY A 211 -81.82 28.95 1.48
N SER A 212 -81.69 30.19 1.00
CA SER A 212 -82.46 31.36 1.49
C SER A 212 -83.78 31.59 0.75
N THR A 213 -84.08 30.80 -0.28
CA THR A 213 -85.36 30.82 -1.01
C THR A 213 -86.30 29.75 -0.50
N ASN A 214 -86.64 29.79 0.79
CA ASN A 214 -87.83 29.11 1.31
C ASN A 214 -88.83 30.17 1.80
N PRO A 215 -89.82 30.57 0.99
CA PRO A 215 -90.86 31.51 1.42
C PRO A 215 -91.96 30.73 2.14
N GLU A 216 -91.96 30.75 3.48
CA GLU A 216 -93.13 30.33 4.25
C GLU A 216 -93.98 31.58 4.58
N PRO A 217 -95.23 31.70 4.09
CA PRO A 217 -96.09 32.81 4.46
C PRO A 217 -96.61 32.63 5.88
N ALA A 218 -96.49 33.70 6.66
CA ALA A 218 -97.03 33.82 8.00
C ALA A 218 -98.54 33.45 8.06
N GLN A 219 -98.91 32.56 8.99
CA GLN A 219 -100.28 32.44 9.47
C GLN A 219 -100.35 32.68 10.97
N SER A 220 -101.27 33.58 11.28
CA SER A 220 -101.59 34.22 12.54
C SER A 220 -102.27 33.30 13.56
N ALA A 221 -101.83 33.45 14.81
CA ALA A 221 -102.57 33.43 16.07
C ALA A 221 -103.95 32.74 16.15
N ARG A 222 -104.04 31.75 17.05
CA ARG A 222 -105.04 31.70 18.12
C ARG A 222 -104.46 31.01 19.35
#